data_AF-A0A553PD41-F1
#
_entry.id   AF-A0A553PD41-F1
#
_cell.length_a   1.000
_cell.length_b   1.000
_cell.length_c   1.000
_cell.angle_alpha   90.00
_cell.angle_beta   90.00
_cell.angle_gamma   90.00
#
_symmetry.space_group_name_H-M   'P 1'
#
loop_
_entity.id
_entity.type
_entity.pdbx_description
1 polymer ?
#
loop_
_entity_poly.entity_id
_entity_poly.type
_entity_poly.pdbx_seq_one_letter_code
_entity_poly.pdbx_strand_id
1 'polypeptide(L)'
;MPLDLEFSWVDYVVFAAMIVASFGIGIYHAIKSSGNNEEYLMGGHSIGVIPMAISLCASFNSAYMILGIPSEMYTYGTQFYLMIFGTGVGVVLAAELWIPVLYRLQVVSIYEYFELRYKSKFPRILMTIIFVLKTVLYTALVVYAPTIALSSVSSLSWWVCILVLGISSTLYTTLGGMKAIVWTDVFQIFIMFGGILAILIRGLERTGGFSNVWDTAEKSGRIEFFNFSLDPFERHTFFNVLIGTIILWGSPYVCSQYLVHRCICLESLAKGKLALYLNYVGQVTMVTLVSTVGLVLYSYYLECDPVLANVVSKRDAVIPLFVLQEFATYYGIPGIFIS
;
A
#
# COMPACT_ATOMS: atom_id res chain seq x y z
N MET A 1 22.83 -3.01 -23.72
CA MET A 1 23.90 -3.36 -22.77
C MET A 1 23.21 -4.01 -21.58
N PRO A 2 23.54 -5.25 -21.18
CA PRO A 2 22.99 -5.75 -19.92
C PRO A 2 23.58 -4.84 -18.86
N LEU A 3 22.73 -4.05 -18.22
CA LEU A 3 23.14 -3.32 -17.04
C LEU A 3 23.29 -4.39 -15.95
N ASP A 4 24.52 -4.72 -15.56
CA ASP A 4 24.80 -5.53 -14.37
C ASP A 4 24.39 -4.69 -13.15
N LEU A 5 23.10 -4.78 -12.82
CA LEU A 5 22.38 -3.97 -11.84
C LEU A 5 22.46 -4.61 -10.46
N GLU A 6 23.67 -4.65 -9.91
CA GLU A 6 23.86 -5.08 -8.53
C GLU A 6 23.69 -3.89 -7.57
N PHE A 7 23.01 -4.13 -6.46
CA PHE A 7 22.98 -3.21 -5.33
C PHE A 7 24.38 -2.77 -4.93
N SER A 8 24.54 -1.47 -4.71
CA SER A 8 25.70 -0.98 -4.00
C SER A 8 25.65 -1.48 -2.56
N TRP A 9 26.81 -1.59 -1.92
CA TRP A 9 26.89 -1.93 -0.49
C TRP A 9 26.05 -0.97 0.37
N VAL A 10 25.85 0.28 -0.07
CA VAL A 10 24.98 1.28 0.58
C VAL A 10 23.51 0.86 0.53
N ASP A 11 23.03 0.32 -0.61
CA ASP A 11 21.65 -0.14 -0.76
C ASP A 11 21.36 -1.33 0.16
N TYR A 12 22.32 -2.26 0.28
CA TYR A 12 22.24 -3.36 1.25
C TYR A 12 22.20 -2.87 2.70
N VAL A 13 23.00 -1.85 3.05
CA VAL A 13 23.02 -1.27 4.40
C VAL A 13 21.69 -0.59 4.71
N VAL A 14 21.12 0.17 3.78
CA VAL A 14 19.81 0.83 3.96
C VAL A 14 18.70 -0.22 4.15
N PHE A 15 18.67 -1.24 3.30
CA PHE A 15 17.69 -2.32 3.39
C PHE A 15 17.84 -3.12 4.70
N ALA A 16 19.06 -3.48 5.09
CA ALA A 16 19.33 -4.17 6.35
C ALA A 16 18.97 -3.29 7.56
N ALA A 17 19.26 -1.99 7.51
CA ALA A 17 18.89 -1.04 8.55
C ALA A 17 17.37 -0.94 8.71
N MET A 18 16.59 -1.00 7.62
CA MET A 18 15.14 -1.02 7.68
C MET A 18 14.61 -2.28 8.39
N ILE A 19 15.14 -3.46 8.04
CA ILE A 19 14.76 -4.72 8.69
C ILE A 19 15.13 -4.69 10.17
N VAL A 20 16.34 -4.26 10.52
CA VAL A 20 16.82 -4.17 11.90
C VAL A 20 16.00 -3.16 12.71
N ALA A 21 15.67 -2.01 12.13
CA ALA A 21 14.82 -1.01 12.79
C ALA A 21 13.42 -1.57 13.06
N SER A 22 12.81 -2.25 12.08
CA SER A 22 11.49 -2.88 12.22
C SER A 22 11.51 -3.97 13.30
N PHE A 23 12.55 -4.80 13.30
CA PHE A 23 12.74 -5.84 14.31
C PHE A 23 12.98 -5.25 15.70
N GLY A 24 13.76 -4.17 15.80
CA GLY A 24 14.03 -3.43 17.03
C GLY A 24 12.77 -2.82 17.64
N ILE A 25 11.89 -2.24 16.82
CA ILE A 25 10.58 -1.74 17.25
C ILE A 25 9.72 -2.89 17.80
N GLY A 26 9.72 -4.04 17.11
CA GLY A 26 9.03 -5.25 17.54
C GLY A 26 9.49 -5.74 18.92
N ILE A 27 10.79 -5.92 19.11
CA ILE A 27 11.37 -6.38 20.38
C ILE A 27 11.12 -5.36 21.50
N TYR A 28 11.31 -4.06 21.24
CA TYR A 28 11.10 -3.02 22.24
C TYR A 28 9.69 -3.09 22.82
N HIS A 29 8.68 -3.22 21.96
CA HIS A 29 7.29 -3.33 22.40
C HIS A 29 6.98 -4.69 23.03
N ALA A 30 7.56 -5.78 22.54
CA ALA A 30 7.41 -7.11 23.13
C ALA A 30 7.85 -7.17 24.60
N ILE A 31 9.00 -6.56 24.91
CA ILE A 31 9.54 -6.50 26.28
C ILE A 31 8.64 -5.61 27.16
N LYS A 32 8.09 -4.54 26.60
CA LYS A 32 7.26 -3.58 27.34
C LYS A 32 5.84 -4.08 27.62
N SER A 33 5.29 -4.96 26.77
CA SER A 33 3.90 -5.44 26.86
C SER A 33 3.75 -6.86 27.45
N SER A 34 4.80 -7.43 28.06
CA SER A 34 4.77 -8.83 28.48
C SER A 34 3.72 -9.08 29.58
N GLY A 35 2.70 -9.89 29.28
CA GLY A 35 1.78 -10.46 30.28
C GLY A 35 0.30 -10.06 30.18
N ASN A 36 -0.09 -9.16 29.26
CA ASN A 36 -1.50 -8.76 29.09
C ASN A 36 -2.00 -8.94 27.64
N ASN A 37 -3.01 -9.81 27.45
CA ASN A 37 -3.65 -10.06 26.15
C ASN A 37 -4.30 -8.79 25.56
N GLU A 38 -4.85 -7.92 26.40
CA GLU A 38 -5.43 -6.65 25.96
C GLU A 38 -4.35 -5.70 25.44
N GLU A 39 -3.18 -5.69 26.06
CA GLU A 39 -2.07 -4.86 25.57
C GLU A 39 -1.49 -5.40 24.26
N TYR A 40 -1.38 -6.73 24.13
CA TYR A 40 -0.91 -7.37 22.92
C TYR A 40 -1.87 -7.18 21.72
N LEU A 41 -3.17 -7.43 21.93
CA LEU A 41 -4.18 -7.36 20.87
C LEU A 41 -4.66 -5.94 20.59
N MET A 42 -4.93 -5.14 21.62
CA MET A 42 -5.57 -3.82 21.50
C MET A 42 -4.59 -2.65 21.65
N GLY A 43 -3.32 -2.91 22.00
CA GLY A 43 -2.36 -1.84 22.31
C GLY A 43 -2.74 -1.04 23.58
N GLY A 44 -3.57 -1.61 24.44
CA GLY A 44 -4.05 -0.97 25.68
C GLY A 44 -4.75 0.36 25.44
N HIS A 45 -5.34 0.55 24.25
CA HIS A 45 -5.99 1.79 23.79
C HIS A 45 -5.13 3.07 23.83
N SER A 46 -3.84 2.95 24.11
CA SER A 46 -2.92 4.09 24.31
C SER A 46 -2.33 4.67 23.02
N ILE A 47 -2.69 4.13 21.85
CA ILE A 47 -2.14 4.55 20.57
C ILE A 47 -2.81 5.85 20.12
N GLY A 48 -2.01 6.84 19.72
CA GLY A 48 -2.52 8.11 19.20
C GLY A 48 -3.25 7.97 17.86
N VAL A 49 -4.17 8.90 17.58
CA VAL A 49 -4.95 8.90 16.32
C VAL A 49 -4.06 9.00 15.09
N ILE A 50 -3.01 9.82 15.15
CA ILE A 50 -2.11 10.06 14.00
C ILE A 50 -1.31 8.79 13.66
N PRO A 51 -0.56 8.15 14.58
CA PRO A 51 0.08 6.86 14.30
C PRO A 51 -0.89 5.80 13.78
N MET A 52 -2.11 5.76 14.34
CA MET A 52 -3.13 4.81 13.89
C MET A 52 -3.59 5.08 12.46
N ALA A 53 -3.86 6.35 12.11
CA ALA A 53 -4.24 6.75 10.76
C ALA A 53 -3.15 6.44 9.74
N ILE A 54 -1.89 6.68 10.11
CA ILE A 54 -0.73 6.36 9.29
C ILE A 54 -0.62 4.83 9.11
N SER A 55 -0.79 4.03 10.16
CA SER A 55 -0.75 2.57 10.08
C SER A 55 -1.89 1.99 9.24
N LEU A 56 -3.09 2.58 9.32
CA LEU A 56 -4.19 2.29 8.42
C LEU A 56 -3.80 2.57 6.96
N CYS A 57 -3.17 3.72 6.71
CA CYS A 57 -2.71 4.12 5.39
C CYS A 57 -1.64 3.15 4.85
N ALA A 58 -0.64 2.80 5.66
CA ALA A 58 0.40 1.84 5.29
C ALA A 58 -0.18 0.47 4.91
N SER A 59 -1.20 0.02 5.63
CA SER A 59 -1.88 -1.25 5.35
C SER A 59 -2.57 -1.30 3.99
N PHE A 60 -2.94 -0.15 3.41
CA PHE A 60 -3.50 -0.08 2.06
C PHE A 60 -2.45 0.09 0.98
N ASN A 61 -1.31 0.71 1.30
CA ASN A 61 -0.23 0.96 0.37
C ASN A 61 0.65 -0.29 0.22
N SER A 62 0.17 -1.24 -0.57
CA SER A 62 0.93 -2.42 -0.97
C SER A 62 1.78 -2.15 -2.22
N ALA A 63 2.68 -3.08 -2.57
CA ALA A 63 3.42 -3.05 -3.84
C ALA A 63 2.51 -2.88 -5.07
N TYR A 64 1.27 -3.39 -5.01
CA TYR A 64 0.27 -3.16 -6.04
C TYR A 64 -0.02 -1.67 -6.25
N MET A 65 -0.10 -0.87 -5.18
CA MET A 65 -0.42 0.55 -5.29
C MET A 65 0.74 1.36 -5.88
N ILE A 66 1.98 1.03 -5.45
CA ILE A 66 3.20 1.71 -5.89
C ILE A 66 3.55 1.37 -7.34
N LEU A 67 3.36 0.12 -7.77
CA LEU A 67 3.74 -0.33 -9.11
C LEU A 67 2.56 -0.31 -10.09
N GLY A 68 1.37 -0.71 -9.63
CA GLY A 68 0.18 -0.87 -10.46
C GLY A 68 -0.47 0.45 -10.87
N ILE A 69 -0.64 1.42 -9.96
CA ILE A 69 -1.28 2.70 -10.32
C ILE A 69 -0.44 3.47 -11.35
N PRO A 70 0.88 3.66 -11.17
CA PRO A 70 1.65 4.39 -12.17
C PRO A 70 1.74 3.64 -13.49
N SER A 71 1.79 2.30 -13.48
CA SER A 71 1.72 1.46 -14.68
C SER A 71 0.40 1.66 -15.44
N GLU A 72 -0.72 1.71 -14.72
CA GLU A 72 -2.03 1.99 -15.32
C GLU A 72 -2.09 3.40 -15.91
N MET A 73 -1.56 4.40 -15.21
CA MET A 73 -1.51 5.80 -15.66
C MET A 73 -0.56 5.99 -16.86
N TYR A 74 0.60 5.33 -16.83
CA TYR A 74 1.57 5.27 -17.93
C TYR A 74 0.95 4.67 -19.19
N THR A 75 0.05 3.71 -19.03
CA THR A 75 -0.47 2.90 -20.12
C THR A 75 -1.78 3.41 -20.70
N TYR A 76 -2.68 3.88 -19.84
CA TYR A 76 -4.07 4.20 -20.21
C TYR A 76 -4.49 5.62 -19.84
N GLY A 77 -3.65 6.38 -19.11
CA GLY A 77 -3.93 7.78 -18.77
C GLY A 77 -4.69 7.97 -17.45
N THR A 78 -5.35 9.11 -17.31
CA THR A 78 -5.81 9.63 -16.01
C THR A 78 -7.13 9.07 -15.49
N GLN A 79 -7.86 8.28 -16.29
CA GLN A 79 -9.20 7.79 -15.94
C GLN A 79 -9.22 7.05 -14.60
N PHE A 80 -8.17 6.26 -14.31
CA PHE A 80 -8.09 5.47 -13.09
C PHE A 80 -7.90 6.33 -11.81
N TYR A 81 -7.43 7.57 -11.93
CA TYR A 81 -7.28 8.50 -10.79
C TYR A 81 -8.60 8.75 -10.05
N LEU A 82 -9.73 8.63 -10.75
CA LEU A 82 -11.06 8.78 -10.16
C LEU A 82 -11.38 7.76 -9.05
N MET A 83 -10.55 6.71 -8.88
CA MET A 83 -10.64 5.78 -7.76
C MET A 83 -10.68 6.44 -6.38
N ILE A 84 -10.12 7.66 -6.26
CA ILE A 84 -10.17 8.43 -5.01
C ILE A 84 -11.61 8.72 -4.55
N PHE A 85 -12.54 8.94 -5.49
CA PHE A 85 -13.93 9.24 -5.16
C PHE A 85 -14.65 8.01 -4.62
N GLY A 86 -14.51 6.86 -5.29
CA GLY A 86 -15.15 5.63 -4.84
C GLY A 86 -14.56 5.12 -3.53
N THR A 87 -13.24 5.24 -3.36
CA THR A 87 -12.58 4.96 -2.08
C THR A 87 -13.08 5.90 -0.97
N GLY A 88 -13.28 7.20 -1.27
CA GLY A 88 -13.81 8.18 -0.33
C GLY A 88 -15.23 7.83 0.13
N VAL A 89 -16.10 7.46 -0.78
CA VAL A 89 -17.45 6.96 -0.46
C VAL A 89 -17.35 5.72 0.44
N GLY A 90 -16.47 4.77 0.12
CA GLY A 90 -16.22 3.58 0.95
C GLY A 90 -15.79 3.92 2.38
N VAL A 91 -14.88 4.88 2.55
CA VAL A 91 -14.42 5.35 3.86
C VAL A 91 -15.56 6.02 4.64
N VAL A 92 -16.37 6.87 3.98
CA VAL A 92 -17.52 7.53 4.63
C VAL A 92 -18.53 6.48 5.10
N LEU A 93 -18.87 5.51 4.26
CA LEU A 93 -19.77 4.43 4.64
C LEU A 93 -19.23 3.61 5.82
N ALA A 94 -17.93 3.29 5.82
CA ALA A 94 -17.32 2.57 6.93
C ALA A 94 -17.34 3.39 8.23
N ALA A 95 -16.93 4.67 8.16
CA ALA A 95 -16.84 5.56 9.32
C ALA A 95 -18.22 5.88 9.93
N GLU A 96 -19.24 6.11 9.09
CA GLU A 96 -20.55 6.55 9.56
C GLU A 96 -21.53 5.42 9.84
N LEU A 97 -21.44 4.30 9.14
CA LEU A 97 -22.39 3.20 9.29
C LEU A 97 -21.82 2.06 10.14
N TRP A 98 -20.63 1.55 9.81
CA TRP A 98 -20.15 0.28 10.37
C TRP A 98 -19.31 0.41 11.63
N ILE A 99 -18.33 1.31 11.65
CA ILE A 99 -17.49 1.49 12.84
C ILE A 99 -18.33 1.83 14.08
N PRO A 100 -19.38 2.68 14.03
CA PRO A 100 -20.21 2.95 15.21
C PRO A 100 -20.90 1.70 15.77
N VAL A 101 -21.32 0.78 14.91
CA VAL A 101 -21.95 -0.48 15.32
C VAL A 101 -20.92 -1.39 15.99
N LEU A 102 -19.79 -1.62 15.34
CA LEU A 102 -18.75 -2.54 15.84
C LEU A 102 -18.09 -2.00 17.12
N TYR A 103 -17.88 -0.69 17.21
CA TYR A 103 -17.34 -0.04 18.40
C TYR A 103 -18.27 -0.21 19.61
N ARG A 104 -19.60 -0.09 19.44
CA ARG A 104 -20.57 -0.29 20.54
C ARG A 104 -20.66 -1.75 20.99
N LEU A 105 -20.39 -2.69 20.10
CA LEU A 105 -20.42 -4.12 20.41
C LEU A 105 -19.18 -4.59 21.15
N GLN A 106 -18.07 -3.81 21.16
CA GLN A 106 -16.81 -4.15 21.83
C GLN A 106 -16.30 -5.56 21.46
N VAL A 107 -16.56 -6.00 20.23
CA VAL A 107 -16.12 -7.30 19.73
C VAL A 107 -14.67 -7.22 19.28
N VAL A 108 -13.87 -8.23 19.63
CA VAL A 108 -12.47 -8.33 19.16
C VAL A 108 -12.44 -8.72 17.69
N SER A 109 -13.36 -9.60 17.27
CA SER A 109 -13.49 -10.06 15.88
C SER A 109 -14.74 -9.48 15.23
N ILE A 110 -14.60 -8.91 14.04
CA ILE A 110 -15.76 -8.46 13.23
C ILE A 110 -16.71 -9.63 12.99
N TYR A 111 -16.19 -10.86 12.85
CA TYR A 111 -17.00 -12.03 12.53
C TYR A 111 -17.92 -12.47 13.67
N GLU A 112 -17.65 -12.02 14.89
CA GLU A 112 -18.53 -12.23 16.04
C GLU A 112 -19.88 -11.50 15.88
N TYR A 113 -19.90 -10.40 15.11
CA TYR A 113 -21.14 -9.72 14.72
C TYR A 113 -22.13 -10.68 14.05
N PHE A 114 -21.65 -11.59 13.19
CA PHE A 114 -22.54 -12.54 12.51
C PHE A 114 -23.16 -13.54 13.50
N GLU A 115 -22.42 -13.96 14.54
CA GLU A 115 -22.97 -14.83 15.58
C GLU A 115 -24.04 -14.09 16.38
N LEU A 116 -23.80 -12.83 16.77
CA LEU A 116 -24.77 -12.02 17.49
C LEU A 116 -26.03 -11.73 16.66
N ARG A 117 -25.87 -11.45 15.36
CA ARG A 117 -26.97 -11.07 14.46
C ARG A 117 -27.86 -12.24 14.05
N TYR A 118 -27.26 -13.41 13.79
CA TYR A 118 -27.95 -14.60 13.30
C TYR A 118 -28.18 -15.66 14.38
N LYS A 119 -27.69 -15.43 15.61
CA LYS A 119 -27.76 -16.36 16.75
C LYS A 119 -27.23 -17.75 16.42
N SER A 120 -26.21 -17.81 15.55
CA SER A 120 -25.62 -19.06 15.06
C SER A 120 -24.12 -18.92 14.90
N LYS A 121 -23.38 -19.96 15.32
CA LYS A 121 -21.93 -20.03 15.15
C LYS A 121 -21.51 -20.27 13.69
N PHE A 122 -22.40 -20.82 12.87
CA PHE A 122 -22.07 -21.21 11.50
C PHE A 122 -21.63 -20.01 10.64
N PRO A 123 -22.37 -18.88 10.56
CA PRO A 123 -21.93 -17.69 9.83
C PRO A 123 -20.58 -17.13 10.32
N ARG A 124 -20.33 -17.10 11.63
CA ARG A 124 -19.05 -16.63 12.20
C ARG A 124 -17.90 -17.51 11.72
N ILE A 125 -18.04 -18.82 11.82
CA ILE A 125 -17.00 -19.78 11.42
C ILE A 125 -16.75 -19.68 9.91
N LEU A 126 -17.80 -19.67 9.10
CA LEU A 126 -17.70 -19.57 7.65
C LEU A 126 -16.95 -18.30 7.22
N MET A 127 -17.37 -17.13 7.73
CA MET A 127 -16.72 -15.85 7.40
C MET A 127 -15.28 -15.79 7.90
N THR A 128 -14.99 -16.38 9.06
CA THR A 128 -13.62 -16.48 9.59
C THR A 128 -12.73 -17.34 8.67
N ILE A 129 -13.22 -18.50 8.22
CA ILE A 129 -12.48 -19.37 7.29
C ILE A 129 -12.21 -18.66 5.96
N ILE A 130 -13.23 -18.02 5.37
CA ILE A 130 -13.10 -17.26 4.13
C ILE A 130 -12.06 -16.15 4.30
N PHE A 131 -12.11 -15.42 5.41
CA PHE A 131 -11.15 -14.36 5.69
C PHE A 131 -9.72 -14.88 5.85
N VAL A 132 -9.52 -15.95 6.61
CA VAL A 132 -8.20 -16.55 6.81
C VAL A 132 -7.64 -17.02 5.48
N LEU A 133 -8.43 -17.73 4.66
CA LEU A 133 -8.01 -18.20 3.35
C LEU A 133 -7.65 -17.03 2.42
N LYS A 134 -8.52 -16.01 2.33
CA LYS A 134 -8.24 -14.78 1.57
C LYS A 134 -6.94 -14.12 2.02
N THR A 135 -6.74 -14.00 3.34
CA THR A 135 -5.59 -13.31 3.91
C THR A 135 -4.30 -14.08 3.64
N VAL A 136 -4.29 -15.41 3.76
CA VAL A 136 -3.12 -16.23 3.42
C VAL A 136 -2.72 -16.06 1.95
N LEU A 137 -3.69 -16.12 1.03
CA LEU A 137 -3.44 -15.94 -0.40
C LEU A 137 -2.93 -14.53 -0.72
N TYR A 138 -3.54 -13.51 -0.11
CA TYR A 138 -3.13 -12.13 -0.31
C TYR A 138 -1.72 -11.86 0.25
N THR A 139 -1.41 -12.31 1.46
CA THR A 139 -0.09 -12.15 2.07
C THR A 139 1.00 -12.83 1.24
N ALA A 140 0.71 -13.99 0.64
CA ALA A 140 1.65 -14.65 -0.28
C ALA A 140 1.99 -13.77 -1.49
N LEU A 141 1.00 -13.11 -2.10
CA LEU A 141 1.21 -12.17 -3.20
C LEU A 141 1.97 -10.91 -2.76
N VAL A 142 1.67 -10.40 -1.57
CA VAL A 142 2.33 -9.20 -1.03
C VAL A 142 3.80 -9.46 -0.73
N VAL A 143 4.17 -10.63 -0.21
CA VAL A 143 5.58 -11.01 0.05
C VAL A 143 6.33 -11.32 -1.26
N TYR A 144 5.63 -11.79 -2.28
CA TYR A 144 6.24 -12.15 -3.57
C TYR A 144 6.84 -10.96 -4.31
N ALA A 145 6.16 -9.81 -4.33
CA ALA A 145 6.63 -8.61 -5.03
C ALA A 145 8.00 -8.09 -4.54
N PRO A 146 8.21 -7.80 -3.24
CA PRO A 146 9.51 -7.38 -2.72
C PRO A 146 10.56 -8.49 -2.83
N THR A 147 10.16 -9.77 -2.76
CA THR A 147 11.09 -10.89 -2.98
C THR A 147 11.69 -10.85 -4.38
N ILE A 148 10.85 -10.67 -5.42
CA ILE A 148 11.33 -10.55 -6.80
C ILE A 148 12.24 -9.34 -6.92
N ALA A 149 11.78 -8.18 -6.44
CA ALA A 149 12.54 -6.94 -6.53
C ALA A 149 13.93 -7.12 -5.91
N LEU A 150 14.01 -7.64 -4.67
CA LEU A 150 15.26 -7.91 -3.97
C LEU A 150 16.12 -8.95 -4.70
N SER A 151 15.55 -10.06 -5.15
CA SER A 151 16.31 -11.11 -5.87
C SER A 151 16.84 -10.67 -7.24
N SER A 152 16.23 -9.65 -7.86
CA SER A 152 16.64 -9.15 -9.17
C SER A 152 17.83 -8.20 -9.12
N VAL A 153 18.09 -7.60 -7.96
CA VAL A 153 19.16 -6.61 -7.74
C VAL A 153 20.22 -7.09 -6.74
N SER A 154 19.95 -8.23 -6.09
CA SER A 154 20.90 -8.88 -5.19
C SER A 154 21.42 -10.17 -5.79
N SER A 155 22.61 -10.58 -5.36
CA SER A 155 23.18 -11.90 -5.69
C SER A 155 22.56 -13.03 -4.88
N LEU A 156 21.54 -12.74 -4.05
CA LEU A 156 20.86 -13.72 -3.22
C LEU A 156 19.85 -14.52 -4.04
N SER A 157 19.75 -15.81 -3.75
CA SER A 157 18.71 -16.63 -4.38
C SER A 157 17.33 -16.19 -3.92
N TRP A 158 16.34 -16.31 -4.81
CA TRP A 158 14.95 -16.01 -4.53
C TRP A 158 14.42 -16.72 -3.26
N TRP A 159 14.87 -17.96 -3.00
CA TRP A 159 14.54 -18.73 -1.79
C TRP A 159 15.08 -18.09 -0.50
N VAL A 160 16.27 -17.49 -0.54
CA VAL A 160 16.83 -16.81 0.63
C VAL A 160 16.07 -15.51 0.89
N CYS A 161 15.78 -14.73 -0.16
CA CYS A 161 15.04 -13.47 -0.04
C CYS A 161 13.66 -13.67 0.60
N ILE A 162 12.89 -14.67 0.13
CA ILE A 162 11.54 -14.93 0.66
C ILE A 162 11.58 -15.38 2.11
N LEU A 163 12.57 -16.20 2.49
CA LEU A 163 12.72 -16.66 3.87
C LEU A 163 13.13 -15.51 4.80
N VAL A 164 14.08 -14.68 4.40
CA VAL A 164 14.51 -13.53 5.20
C VAL A 164 13.35 -12.57 5.41
N LEU A 165 12.65 -12.17 4.34
CA LEU A 165 11.50 -11.27 4.42
C LEU A 165 10.36 -11.87 5.25
N GLY A 166 9.96 -13.11 4.95
CA GLY A 166 8.83 -13.75 5.63
C GLY A 166 9.09 -14.10 7.09
N ILE A 167 10.29 -14.60 7.43
CA ILE A 167 10.64 -14.95 8.81
C ILE A 167 10.82 -13.66 9.63
N SER A 168 11.54 -12.66 9.12
CA SER A 168 11.71 -11.40 9.84
C SER A 168 10.36 -10.72 10.09
N SER A 169 9.49 -10.66 9.08
CA SER A 169 8.13 -10.09 9.22
C SER A 169 7.29 -10.82 10.23
N THR A 170 7.34 -12.15 10.22
CA THR A 170 6.60 -13.00 11.17
C THR A 170 7.10 -12.80 12.59
N LEU A 171 8.42 -12.76 12.80
CA LEU A 171 9.01 -12.64 14.14
C LEU A 171 8.70 -11.28 14.77
N TYR A 172 8.93 -10.15 14.09
CA TYR A 172 8.66 -8.85 14.71
C TYR A 172 7.16 -8.63 14.96
N THR A 173 6.30 -9.20 14.11
CA THR A 173 4.84 -9.10 14.26
C THR A 173 4.35 -9.95 15.43
N THR A 174 4.84 -11.19 15.57
CA THR A 174 4.42 -12.09 16.66
C THR A 174 4.96 -11.65 18.03
N LEU A 175 6.13 -11.02 18.08
CA LEU A 175 6.69 -10.54 19.34
C LEU A 175 6.04 -9.23 19.80
N GLY A 176 5.82 -8.28 18.90
CA GLY A 176 5.51 -6.90 19.28
C GLY A 176 4.04 -6.52 19.43
N GLY A 177 3.11 -7.32 18.92
CA GLY A 177 1.66 -7.05 19.00
C GLY A 177 1.22 -5.76 18.27
N MET A 178 0.01 -5.26 18.58
CA MET A 178 -0.59 -4.13 17.85
C MET A 178 0.24 -2.84 17.92
N LYS A 179 0.87 -2.53 19.06
CA LYS A 179 1.72 -1.32 19.18
C LYS A 179 2.91 -1.39 18.25
N ALA A 180 3.60 -2.54 18.19
CA ALA A 180 4.73 -2.69 17.28
C ALA A 180 4.31 -2.53 15.83
N ILE A 181 3.23 -3.22 15.42
CA ILE A 181 2.69 -3.15 14.06
C ILE A 181 2.42 -1.69 13.67
N VAL A 182 1.75 -0.90 14.52
CA VAL A 182 1.46 0.50 14.22
C VAL A 182 2.73 1.33 14.05
N TRP A 183 3.73 1.16 14.92
CA TRP A 183 4.97 1.94 14.84
C TRP A 183 5.89 1.50 13.70
N THR A 184 5.92 0.20 13.36
CA THR A 184 6.63 -0.28 12.16
C THR A 184 5.97 0.26 10.90
N ASP A 185 4.63 0.28 10.84
CA ASP A 185 3.89 0.84 9.71
C ASP A 185 4.18 2.34 9.53
N VAL A 186 4.25 3.10 10.63
CA VAL A 186 4.61 4.53 10.62
C VAL A 186 6.00 4.73 10.04
N PHE A 187 6.97 3.91 10.46
CA PHE A 187 8.32 3.99 9.92
C PHE A 187 8.36 3.66 8.42
N GLN A 188 7.68 2.58 8.01
CA GLN A 188 7.63 2.12 6.62
C GLN A 188 6.96 3.12 5.68
N ILE A 189 5.86 3.77 6.10
CA ILE A 189 5.20 4.74 5.23
C ILE A 189 6.14 5.90 4.87
N PHE A 190 6.94 6.39 5.83
CA PHE A 190 7.81 7.55 5.59
C PHE A 190 8.91 7.22 4.59
N ILE A 191 9.47 6.00 4.66
CA ILE A 191 10.43 5.49 3.69
C ILE A 191 9.79 5.44 2.30
N MET A 192 8.58 4.88 2.21
CA MET A 192 7.85 4.75 0.95
C MET A 192 7.46 6.11 0.33
N PHE A 193 6.96 7.07 1.12
CA PHE A 193 6.71 8.44 0.66
C PHE A 193 8.00 9.10 0.17
N GLY A 194 9.11 8.93 0.90
CA GLY A 194 10.42 9.44 0.52
C GLY A 194 10.88 8.88 -0.82
N GLY A 195 10.75 7.57 -1.04
CA GLY A 195 11.10 6.91 -2.30
C GLY A 195 10.28 7.42 -3.49
N ILE A 196 8.96 7.50 -3.33
CA ILE A 196 8.06 8.01 -4.39
C ILE A 196 8.36 9.49 -4.70
N LEU A 197 8.59 10.32 -3.68
CA LEU A 197 8.95 11.73 -3.86
C LEU A 197 10.30 11.88 -4.58
N ALA A 198 11.29 11.06 -4.26
CA ALA A 198 12.58 11.08 -4.95
C ALA A 198 12.40 10.78 -6.46
N ILE A 199 11.65 9.73 -6.78
CA ILE A 199 11.32 9.36 -8.17
C ILE A 199 10.60 10.50 -8.88
N LEU A 200 9.60 11.10 -8.23
CA LEU A 200 8.83 12.20 -8.79
C LEU A 200 9.70 13.42 -9.07
N ILE A 201 10.52 13.85 -8.11
CA ILE A 201 11.42 15.02 -8.26
C ILE A 201 12.38 14.79 -9.42
N ARG A 202 13.03 13.61 -9.47
CA ARG A 202 13.99 13.30 -10.52
C ARG A 202 13.34 13.20 -11.88
N GLY A 203 12.18 12.57 -11.97
CA GLY A 203 11.42 12.47 -13.21
C GLY A 203 10.96 13.84 -13.72
N LEU A 204 10.51 14.73 -12.83
CA LEU A 204 10.14 16.10 -13.21
C LEU A 204 11.34 16.90 -13.70
N GLU A 205 12.51 16.78 -13.07
CA GLU A 205 13.75 17.42 -13.54
C GLU A 205 14.11 16.99 -14.96
N ARG A 206 14.01 15.69 -15.26
CA ARG A 206 14.33 15.13 -16.58
C ARG A 206 13.33 15.49 -17.67
N THR A 207 12.08 15.65 -17.30
CA THR A 207 10.98 15.97 -18.23
C THR A 207 10.76 17.47 -18.40
N GLY A 208 11.56 18.34 -17.77
CA GLY A 208 11.42 19.79 -17.89
C GLY A 208 10.30 20.39 -17.03
N GLY A 209 9.87 19.68 -15.99
CA GLY A 209 8.89 20.13 -15.01
C GLY A 209 7.46 19.66 -15.26
N PHE A 210 6.58 19.92 -14.29
CA PHE A 210 5.21 19.41 -14.29
C PHE A 210 4.37 19.96 -15.46
N SER A 211 4.58 21.22 -15.86
CA SER A 211 3.85 21.82 -16.99
C SER A 211 4.11 21.05 -18.28
N ASN A 212 5.37 20.70 -18.57
CA ASN A 212 5.69 19.96 -19.78
C ASN A 212 5.13 18.54 -19.77
N VAL A 213 5.13 17.88 -18.59
CA VAL A 213 4.50 16.57 -18.40
C VAL A 213 3.01 16.62 -18.66
N TRP A 214 2.33 17.64 -18.13
CA TRP A 214 0.89 17.82 -18.33
C TRP A 214 0.56 18.10 -19.80
N ASP A 215 1.28 19.03 -20.43
CA ASP A 215 1.09 19.38 -21.84
C ASP A 215 1.34 18.18 -22.76
N THR A 216 2.34 17.36 -22.44
CA THR A 216 2.65 16.14 -23.18
C THR A 216 1.54 15.11 -23.06
N ALA A 217 1.05 14.88 -21.83
CA ALA A 217 -0.05 13.97 -21.57
C ALA A 217 -1.37 14.43 -22.22
N GLU A 218 -1.62 15.74 -22.27
CA GLU A 218 -2.81 16.30 -22.92
C GLU A 218 -2.74 16.13 -24.43
N LYS A 219 -1.60 16.48 -25.05
CA LYS A 219 -1.38 16.31 -26.51
C LYS A 219 -1.46 14.85 -26.96
N SER A 220 -1.09 13.91 -26.11
CA SER A 220 -1.18 12.48 -26.41
C SER A 220 -2.54 11.86 -26.06
N GLY A 221 -3.51 12.66 -25.61
CA GLY A 221 -4.87 12.20 -25.26
C GLY A 221 -4.92 11.33 -24.00
N ARG A 222 -3.94 11.45 -23.10
CA ARG A 222 -3.89 10.70 -21.83
C ARG A 222 -4.61 11.39 -20.69
N ILE A 223 -4.89 12.68 -20.83
CA ILE A 223 -5.72 13.44 -19.89
C ILE A 223 -7.19 13.23 -20.26
N GLU A 224 -7.78 12.20 -19.69
CA GLU A 224 -9.21 11.95 -19.74
C GLU A 224 -9.66 11.50 -18.35
N PHE A 225 -10.45 12.33 -17.68
CA PHE A 225 -11.00 11.97 -16.37
C PHE A 225 -12.41 11.41 -16.52
N PHE A 226 -13.26 12.10 -17.27
CA PHE A 226 -14.71 11.88 -17.26
C PHE A 226 -15.21 11.22 -18.54
N ASN A 227 -14.91 9.93 -18.70
CA ASN A 227 -15.56 9.10 -19.70
C ASN A 227 -16.90 8.57 -19.15
N PHE A 228 -18.03 9.14 -19.57
CA PHE A 228 -19.37 8.75 -19.11
C PHE A 228 -20.02 7.65 -19.96
N SER A 229 -19.24 6.90 -20.75
CA SER A 229 -19.75 5.72 -21.46
C SER A 229 -20.34 4.69 -20.49
N LEU A 230 -21.42 4.04 -20.94
CA LEU A 230 -22.09 2.95 -20.23
C LEU A 230 -21.71 1.58 -20.81
N ASP A 231 -20.77 1.53 -21.75
CA ASP A 231 -20.32 0.27 -22.35
C ASP A 231 -19.56 -0.58 -21.31
N PRO A 232 -20.04 -1.80 -20.97
CA PRO A 232 -19.35 -2.69 -20.04
C PRO A 232 -18.05 -3.29 -20.60
N PHE A 233 -17.78 -3.17 -21.91
CA PHE A 233 -16.54 -3.64 -22.53
C PHE A 233 -15.40 -2.61 -22.45
N GLU A 234 -15.71 -1.35 -22.12
CA GLU A 234 -14.69 -0.34 -21.88
C GLU A 234 -13.98 -0.59 -20.55
N ARG A 235 -12.64 -0.54 -20.59
CA ARG A 235 -11.79 -0.84 -19.43
C ARG A 235 -12.09 0.10 -18.25
N HIS A 236 -12.11 1.40 -18.50
CA HIS A 236 -12.38 2.43 -17.50
C HIS A 236 -13.38 3.45 -18.02
N THR A 237 -14.48 3.56 -17.28
CA THR A 237 -15.48 4.61 -17.39
C THR A 237 -15.66 5.23 -16.01
N PHE A 238 -16.18 6.45 -15.94
CA PHE A 238 -16.48 7.10 -14.68
C PHE A 238 -17.30 6.19 -13.75
N PHE A 239 -18.31 5.52 -14.30
CA PHE A 239 -19.20 4.64 -13.54
C PHE A 239 -18.51 3.35 -13.09
N ASN A 240 -17.77 2.69 -13.98
CA ASN A 240 -17.13 1.42 -13.61
C ASN A 240 -16.00 1.62 -12.59
N VAL A 241 -15.24 2.72 -12.68
CA VAL A 241 -14.17 3.05 -11.75
C VAL A 241 -14.80 3.44 -10.41
N LEU A 242 -15.82 4.29 -10.40
CA LEU A 242 -16.49 4.70 -9.17
C LEU A 242 -17.10 3.51 -8.43
N ILE A 243 -17.95 2.72 -9.08
CA ILE A 243 -18.62 1.58 -8.46
C ILE A 243 -17.62 0.48 -8.10
N GLY A 244 -16.69 0.18 -9.02
CA GLY A 244 -15.66 -0.83 -8.82
C GLY A 244 -14.77 -0.49 -7.64
N THR A 245 -14.42 0.79 -7.45
CA THR A 245 -13.56 1.20 -6.33
C THR A 245 -14.30 1.31 -5.00
N ILE A 246 -15.59 1.66 -4.98
CA ILE A 246 -16.42 1.52 -3.77
C ILE A 246 -16.40 0.07 -3.27
N ILE A 247 -16.51 -0.91 -4.18
CA ILE A 247 -16.54 -2.33 -3.79
C ILE A 247 -15.13 -2.83 -3.45
N LEU A 248 -14.16 -2.65 -4.35
CA LEU A 248 -12.82 -3.22 -4.20
C LEU A 248 -12.00 -2.53 -3.11
N TRP A 249 -12.06 -1.20 -3.04
CA TRP A 249 -11.26 -0.38 -2.13
C TRP A 249 -12.05 0.10 -0.91
N GLY A 250 -13.38 0.19 -1.00
CA GLY A 250 -14.25 0.48 0.14
C GLY A 250 -14.53 -0.74 1.02
N SER A 251 -14.73 -1.94 0.45
CA SER A 251 -15.06 -3.13 1.25
C SER A 251 -14.02 -3.55 2.29
N PRO A 252 -12.69 -3.34 2.12
CA PRO A 252 -11.73 -3.64 3.17
C PRO A 252 -11.99 -2.86 4.47
N TYR A 253 -12.41 -1.59 4.39
CA TYR A 253 -12.73 -0.78 5.58
C TYR A 253 -13.90 -1.34 6.40
N VAL A 254 -14.70 -2.20 5.79
CA VAL A 254 -15.89 -2.83 6.36
C VAL A 254 -15.61 -4.27 6.83
N CYS A 255 -15.06 -5.06 5.91
CA CYS A 255 -14.98 -6.52 6.05
C CYS A 255 -13.63 -6.98 6.57
N SER A 256 -12.59 -6.14 6.54
CA SER A 256 -11.24 -6.57 6.86
C SER A 256 -10.96 -6.45 8.35
N GLN A 257 -10.69 -7.60 8.99
CA GLN A 257 -10.37 -7.68 10.41
C GLN A 257 -9.26 -6.70 10.80
N TYR A 258 -8.16 -6.64 10.06
CA TYR A 258 -7.00 -5.81 10.45
C TYR A 258 -7.24 -4.30 10.36
N LEU A 259 -8.21 -3.83 9.57
CA LEU A 259 -8.53 -2.40 9.45
C LEU A 259 -9.51 -1.96 10.53
N VAL A 260 -10.58 -2.72 10.70
CA VAL A 260 -11.57 -2.42 11.75
C VAL A 260 -10.94 -2.59 13.12
N HIS A 261 -10.10 -3.62 13.31
CA HIS A 261 -9.44 -3.87 14.59
C HIS A 261 -8.62 -2.65 15.06
N ARG A 262 -7.88 -2.01 14.14
CA ARG A 262 -7.17 -0.75 14.41
C ARG A 262 -8.10 0.40 14.83
N CYS A 263 -9.28 0.50 14.24
CA CYS A 263 -10.25 1.53 14.58
C CYS A 263 -10.86 1.33 15.99
N ILE A 264 -11.11 0.08 16.39
CA ILE A 264 -11.65 -0.25 17.72
C ILE A 264 -10.57 -0.23 18.81
N CYS A 265 -9.28 -0.28 18.45
CA CYS A 265 -8.16 -0.10 19.39
C CYS A 265 -8.03 1.34 19.90
N LEU A 266 -8.76 2.31 19.34
CA LEU A 266 -8.73 3.69 19.84
C LEU A 266 -9.70 3.87 21.01
N GLU A 267 -9.39 4.79 21.94
CA GLU A 267 -10.19 5.00 23.17
C GLU A 267 -11.61 5.52 22.93
N SER A 268 -11.88 6.14 21.77
CA SER A 268 -13.21 6.66 21.46
C SER A 268 -13.58 6.47 20.00
N LEU A 269 -14.90 6.35 19.77
CA LEU A 269 -15.46 6.28 18.42
C LEU A 269 -15.07 7.49 17.56
N ALA A 270 -15.07 8.69 18.14
CA ALA A 270 -14.68 9.91 17.43
C ALA A 270 -13.22 9.84 16.95
N LYS A 271 -12.30 9.35 17.80
CA LYS A 271 -10.91 9.08 17.43
C LYS A 271 -10.82 8.02 16.31
N GLY A 272 -11.62 6.95 16.39
CA GLY A 272 -11.72 5.92 15.35
C GLY A 272 -12.15 6.47 13.98
N LYS A 273 -13.20 7.30 13.95
CA LYS A 273 -13.66 7.98 12.73
C LYS A 273 -12.59 8.94 12.19
N LEU A 274 -11.99 9.75 13.07
CA LEU A 274 -10.93 10.67 12.69
C LEU A 274 -9.74 9.93 12.07
N ALA A 275 -9.35 8.77 12.62
CA ALA A 275 -8.27 7.96 12.06
C ALA A 275 -8.59 7.48 10.63
N LEU A 276 -9.84 7.08 10.35
CA LEU A 276 -10.27 6.71 8.99
C LEU A 276 -10.23 7.87 8.01
N TYR A 277 -10.68 9.06 8.41
CA TYR A 277 -10.63 10.25 7.56
C TYR A 277 -9.20 10.71 7.29
N LEU A 278 -8.34 10.71 8.31
CA LEU A 278 -6.92 11.02 8.14
C LEU A 278 -6.21 9.99 7.25
N ASN A 279 -6.53 8.70 7.41
CA ASN A 279 -6.08 7.65 6.49
C ASN A 279 -6.51 7.96 5.04
N TYR A 280 -7.75 8.40 4.82
CA TYR A 280 -8.22 8.74 3.46
C TYR A 280 -7.43 9.91 2.85
N VAL A 281 -7.10 10.93 3.63
CA VAL A 281 -6.21 12.03 3.17
C VAL A 281 -4.84 11.47 2.78
N GLY A 282 -4.28 10.56 3.57
CA GLY A 282 -3.03 9.86 3.24
C GLY A 282 -3.13 9.07 1.93
N GLN A 283 -4.22 8.33 1.73
CA GLN A 283 -4.48 7.57 0.50
C GLN A 283 -4.61 8.49 -0.73
N VAL A 284 -5.38 9.59 -0.64
CA VAL A 284 -5.50 10.56 -1.73
C VAL A 284 -4.14 11.16 -2.08
N THR A 285 -3.33 11.48 -1.06
CA THR A 285 -1.98 12.00 -1.26
C THR A 285 -1.11 10.99 -2.00
N MET A 286 -1.08 9.73 -1.54
CA MET A 286 -0.30 8.68 -2.20
C MET A 286 -0.77 8.42 -3.63
N VAL A 287 -2.07 8.23 -3.86
CA VAL A 287 -2.63 8.03 -5.21
C VAL A 287 -2.21 9.17 -6.13
N THR A 288 -2.28 10.42 -5.65
CA THR A 288 -1.88 11.59 -6.46
C THR A 288 -0.39 11.56 -6.82
N LEU A 289 0.48 11.25 -5.86
CA LEU A 289 1.93 11.14 -6.11
C LEU A 289 2.25 10.05 -7.13
N VAL A 290 1.74 8.84 -6.92
CA VAL A 290 2.02 7.70 -7.80
C VAL A 290 1.37 7.89 -9.19
N SER A 291 0.17 8.47 -9.26
CA SER A 291 -0.45 8.82 -10.54
C SER A 291 0.36 9.85 -11.32
N THR A 292 0.93 10.84 -10.64
CA THR A 292 1.81 11.81 -11.26
C THR A 292 3.09 11.15 -11.75
N VAL A 293 3.69 10.24 -10.97
CA VAL A 293 4.84 9.44 -11.42
C VAL A 293 4.52 8.69 -12.72
N GLY A 294 3.33 8.10 -12.85
CA GLY A 294 2.92 7.42 -14.09
C GLY A 294 2.93 8.34 -15.34
N LEU A 295 2.43 9.58 -15.19
CA LEU A 295 2.45 10.58 -16.28
C LEU A 295 3.87 11.08 -16.59
N VAL A 296 4.69 11.24 -15.55
CA VAL A 296 6.10 11.63 -15.70
C VAL A 296 6.87 10.54 -16.46
N LEU A 297 6.69 9.27 -16.10
CA LEU A 297 7.30 8.14 -16.81
C LEU A 297 6.84 8.09 -18.26
N TYR A 298 5.56 8.37 -18.53
CA TYR A 298 5.04 8.43 -19.89
C TYR A 298 5.74 9.53 -20.71
N SER A 299 5.90 10.71 -20.11
CA SER A 299 6.58 11.84 -20.76
C SER A 299 8.07 11.56 -20.97
N TYR A 300 8.72 10.86 -20.03
CA TYR A 300 10.13 10.48 -20.10
C TYR A 300 10.40 9.45 -21.21
N TYR A 301 9.53 8.44 -21.35
CA TYR A 301 9.67 7.37 -22.34
C TYR A 301 8.88 7.61 -23.64
N LEU A 302 8.42 8.85 -23.88
CA LEU A 302 7.57 9.17 -25.03
C LEU A 302 8.21 8.78 -26.37
N GLU A 303 9.51 9.04 -26.53
CA GLU A 303 10.24 8.76 -27.77
C GLU A 303 10.68 7.29 -27.88
N CYS A 304 10.88 6.62 -26.75
CA CYS A 304 11.37 5.24 -26.70
C CYS A 304 10.65 4.48 -25.59
N ASP A 305 9.51 3.88 -25.92
CA ASP A 305 8.74 3.07 -24.99
C ASP A 305 9.53 1.77 -24.68
N PRO A 306 9.98 1.56 -23.43
CA PRO A 306 10.79 0.40 -23.05
C PRO A 306 10.03 -0.92 -23.17
N VAL A 307 8.69 -0.89 -23.16
CA VAL A 307 7.85 -2.07 -23.36
C VAL A 307 7.84 -2.47 -24.83
N LEU A 308 7.66 -1.50 -25.75
CA LEU A 308 7.67 -1.75 -27.19
C LEU A 308 9.08 -2.08 -27.70
N ALA A 309 10.11 -1.50 -27.08
CA ALA A 309 11.50 -1.79 -27.36
C ALA A 309 11.99 -3.15 -26.80
N ASN A 310 11.10 -3.94 -26.16
CA ASN A 310 11.42 -5.21 -25.49
C ASN A 310 12.54 -5.11 -24.44
N VAL A 311 12.72 -3.94 -23.83
CA VAL A 311 13.65 -3.75 -22.70
C VAL A 311 13.04 -4.33 -21.43
N VAL A 312 11.72 -4.21 -21.26
CA VAL A 312 10.95 -4.84 -20.18
C VAL A 312 9.81 -5.68 -20.73
N SER A 313 9.59 -6.85 -20.14
CA SER A 313 8.53 -7.79 -20.57
C SER A 313 7.13 -7.41 -20.07
N LYS A 314 7.04 -6.57 -19.03
CA LYS A 314 5.78 -6.18 -18.39
C LYS A 314 5.75 -4.67 -18.11
N ARG A 315 4.55 -4.09 -18.19
CA ARG A 315 4.30 -2.66 -17.93
C ARG A 315 4.58 -2.26 -16.47
N ASP A 316 4.34 -3.16 -15.52
CA ASP A 316 4.60 -2.90 -14.09
C ASP A 316 6.10 -2.82 -13.76
N ALA A 317 6.98 -3.22 -14.69
CA ALA A 317 8.43 -3.13 -14.54
C ALA A 317 9.02 -1.79 -15.02
N VAL A 318 8.18 -0.86 -15.52
CA VAL A 318 8.65 0.45 -16.01
C VAL A 318 9.17 1.33 -14.88
N ILE A 319 8.55 1.31 -13.70
CA ILE A 319 9.04 2.09 -12.54
C ILE A 319 10.38 1.55 -12.03
N PRO A 320 10.54 0.23 -11.74
CA PRO A 320 11.84 -0.32 -11.40
C PRO A 320 12.91 0.02 -12.44
N LEU A 321 12.61 -0.08 -13.75
CA LEU A 321 13.55 0.30 -14.79
C LEU A 321 14.01 1.77 -14.67
N PHE A 322 13.06 2.69 -14.49
CA PHE A 322 13.38 4.10 -14.31
C PHE A 322 14.24 4.34 -13.07
N VAL A 323 13.89 3.72 -11.94
CA VAL A 323 14.68 3.81 -10.69
C VAL A 323 16.11 3.36 -10.95
N LEU A 324 16.27 2.21 -11.61
CA LEU A 324 17.57 1.64 -11.90
C LEU A 324 18.39 2.48 -12.89
N GLN A 325 17.76 3.13 -13.88
CA GLN A 325 18.47 3.98 -14.84
C GLN A 325 18.90 5.32 -14.23
N GLU A 326 17.98 6.01 -13.54
CA GLU A 326 18.22 7.38 -13.08
C GLU A 326 18.91 7.45 -11.72
N PHE A 327 18.76 6.43 -10.88
CA PHE A 327 19.37 6.39 -9.55
C PHE A 327 20.60 5.49 -9.45
N ALA A 328 21.12 4.97 -10.57
CA ALA A 328 22.37 4.20 -10.60
C ALA A 328 23.56 4.96 -9.95
N THR A 329 23.57 6.29 -10.02
CA THR A 329 24.61 7.15 -9.45
C THR A 329 24.28 7.66 -8.04
N TYR A 330 23.03 7.48 -7.58
CA TYR A 330 22.55 7.92 -6.27
C TYR A 330 22.36 6.71 -5.36
N TYR A 331 23.47 6.30 -4.71
CA TYR A 331 23.48 5.17 -3.80
C TYR A 331 22.46 5.34 -2.66
N GLY A 332 21.70 4.29 -2.35
CA GLY A 332 20.73 4.22 -1.25
C GLY A 332 19.27 4.40 -1.67
N ILE A 333 18.99 5.11 -2.77
CA ILE A 333 17.60 5.33 -3.24
C ILE A 333 16.96 4.04 -3.78
N PRO A 334 17.67 3.20 -4.56
CA PRO A 334 17.18 1.87 -4.92
C PRO A 334 16.91 1.00 -3.69
N GLY A 335 17.77 1.07 -2.67
CA GLY A 335 17.55 0.43 -1.36
C GLY A 335 16.27 0.89 -0.67
N ILE A 336 16.01 2.21 -0.63
CA ILE A 336 14.77 2.80 -0.07
C ILE A 336 13.52 2.33 -0.84
N PHE A 337 13.59 2.24 -2.16
CA PHE A 337 12.45 1.85 -2.99
C PHE A 337 12.05 0.38 -2.82
N ILE A 338 13.02 -0.49 -2.50
CA ILE A 338 12.81 -1.93 -2.30
C ILE A 338 12.47 -2.28 -0.85
N SER A 339 12.82 -1.39 0.10
CA SER A 339 12.55 -1.50 1.53
C SER A 339 11.07 -1.34 1.84
#